data_AF-F4X303-F1
#
_entry.id   AF-F4X303-F1
#
_cell.length_a   1.000
_cell.length_b   1.000
_cell.length_c   1.000
_cell.angle_alpha   90.00
_cell.angle_beta   90.00
_cell.angle_gamma   90.00
#
_symmetry.space_group_name_H-M   'P 1'
#
loop_
_entity.id
_entity.type
_entity.pdbx_description
1 polymer ?
#
loop_
_entity_poly.entity_id
_entity_poly.type
_entity_poly.pdbx_seq_one_letter_code
_entity_poly.pdbx_strand_id
1 'polypeptide(L)'
;MATLFRSVKQFGKSLIFSESNRSISLSATTHLKQIIQKKEDNVLTIEAIRVPHKNEHLLLKSKSNACPLCATGLDVKHTDVLILNQFLRKNGTMLPRRVTGLCMMQQNKVTILVTMAKRAGSLIYMYIYLYMLI
;
A
#
# COMPACT_ATOMS: atom_id res chain seq x y z
N MET A 1 -38.89 -37.99 -21.19
CA MET A 1 -37.53 -37.69 -20.71
C MET A 1 -37.18 -36.25 -21.09
N ALA A 2 -37.81 -35.32 -20.37
CA ALA A 2 -37.79 -33.88 -20.61
C ALA A 2 -36.99 -33.21 -19.49
N THR A 3 -35.66 -33.36 -19.51
CA THR A 3 -34.79 -32.79 -18.46
C THR A 3 -33.37 -32.49 -18.97
N LEU A 4 -33.20 -32.10 -20.23
CA LEU A 4 -31.90 -31.53 -20.69
C LEU A 4 -32.04 -30.23 -21.51
N PHE A 5 -33.23 -29.63 -21.50
CA PHE A 5 -33.47 -28.26 -21.95
C PHE A 5 -33.53 -27.32 -20.74
N ARG A 6 -32.39 -26.92 -20.15
CA ARG A 6 -32.33 -25.71 -19.30
C ARG A 6 -30.96 -25.15 -18.89
N SER A 7 -29.83 -25.76 -19.23
CA SER A 7 -28.53 -25.27 -18.73
C SER A 7 -27.66 -24.50 -19.73
N VAL A 8 -28.06 -24.37 -21.01
CA VAL A 8 -27.28 -23.58 -22.00
C VAL A 8 -27.73 -22.11 -22.05
N LYS A 9 -28.85 -21.75 -21.40
CA LYS A 9 -29.43 -20.39 -21.44
C LYS A 9 -29.02 -19.48 -20.27
N GLN A 10 -27.91 -19.77 -19.59
CA GLN A 10 -27.40 -18.94 -18.49
C GLN A 10 -25.97 -18.39 -18.73
N PHE A 11 -25.32 -18.76 -19.83
CA PHE A 11 -23.96 -18.31 -20.17
C PHE A 11 -23.87 -17.03 -21.01
N GLY A 12 -25.00 -16.44 -21.41
CA GLY A 12 -25.03 -15.41 -22.47
C GLY A 12 -25.30 -13.96 -22.05
N LYS A 13 -25.33 -13.60 -20.76
CA LYS A 13 -25.81 -12.24 -20.35
C LYS A 13 -25.00 -11.49 -19.28
N SER A 14 -23.72 -11.81 -19.06
CA SER A 14 -22.87 -10.92 -18.25
C SER A 14 -21.48 -10.63 -18.83
N LEU A 15 -21.28 -10.92 -20.13
CA LEU A 15 -20.16 -10.35 -20.88
C LEU A 15 -20.47 -8.90 -21.29
N ILE A 16 -20.82 -8.06 -20.32
CA ILE A 16 -20.55 -6.63 -20.47
C ILE A 16 -19.08 -6.48 -20.11
N PHE A 17 -18.23 -6.70 -21.11
CA PHE A 17 -16.85 -6.27 -21.04
C PHE A 17 -16.91 -4.74 -20.91
N SER A 18 -16.76 -4.24 -19.68
CA SER A 18 -16.47 -2.82 -19.46
C SER A 18 -15.31 -2.48 -20.38
N GLU A 19 -15.52 -1.54 -21.30
CA GLU A 19 -14.43 -0.97 -22.09
C GLU A 19 -13.35 -0.54 -21.12
N SER A 20 -12.26 -1.30 -21.07
CA SER A 20 -11.12 -0.90 -20.27
C SER A 20 -10.50 0.27 -21.02
N ASN A 21 -10.84 1.48 -20.61
CA ASN A 21 -10.08 2.68 -20.93
C ASN A 21 -8.66 2.51 -20.37
N ARG A 22 -7.83 1.72 -21.06
CA ARG A 22 -6.38 1.69 -20.83
C ARG A 22 -5.85 2.99 -21.39
N SER A 23 -5.83 4.03 -20.57
CA SER A 23 -5.02 5.20 -20.85
C SER A 23 -3.56 4.77 -20.89
N ILE A 24 -3.01 4.67 -22.10
CA ILE A 24 -1.58 4.47 -22.31
C ILE A 24 -0.93 5.83 -22.01
N SER A 25 -0.46 6.01 -20.78
CA SER A 25 0.34 7.17 -20.41
C SER A 25 1.79 6.92 -20.78
N LEU A 26 2.34 7.71 -21.71
CA LEU A 26 3.77 7.74 -22.05
C LEU A 26 4.64 8.43 -20.99
N SER A 27 4.05 8.99 -19.94
CA SER A 27 4.81 9.69 -18.90
C SER A 27 5.59 8.70 -18.03
N ALA A 28 6.87 9.02 -17.78
CA ALA A 28 7.72 8.22 -16.91
C ALA A 28 7.07 8.05 -15.52
N THR A 29 7.08 6.82 -14.99
CA THR A 29 6.57 6.54 -13.65
C THR A 29 7.51 7.16 -12.62
N THR A 30 7.21 8.37 -12.15
CA THR A 30 8.04 9.00 -11.12
C THR A 30 7.63 8.46 -9.76
N HIS A 31 8.53 7.72 -9.11
CA HIS A 31 8.33 7.21 -7.76
C HIS A 31 8.34 8.38 -6.75
N LEU A 32 7.41 8.31 -5.78
CA LEU A 32 7.11 9.28 -4.72
C LEU A 32 6.69 10.68 -5.23
N LYS A 33 5.37 10.88 -5.32
CA LYS A 33 4.73 12.17 -5.59
C LYS A 33 3.92 12.60 -4.37
N GLN A 34 4.14 13.82 -3.89
CA GLN A 34 3.12 14.53 -3.13
C GLN A 34 2.27 15.31 -4.12
N ILE A 35 0.95 15.09 -4.09
CA ILE A 35 0.00 15.87 -4.89
C ILE A 35 -0.49 17.01 -4.01
N ILE A 36 -0.23 18.24 -4.43
CA ILE A 36 -0.69 19.45 -3.76
C ILE A 36 -1.83 20.03 -4.59
N GLN A 37 -2.96 20.28 -3.94
CA GLN A 37 -4.09 20.97 -4.54
C GLN A 37 -4.14 22.38 -3.96
N LYS A 38 -3.97 23.41 -4.80
CA LYS A 38 -4.19 24.81 -4.43
C LYS A 38 -5.50 25.25 -5.07
N LYS A 39 -6.41 25.80 -4.27
CA LYS A 39 -7.64 26.43 -4.75
C LYS A 39 -7.47 27.93 -4.57
N GLU A 40 -7.35 28.66 -5.66
CA GLU A 40 -7.40 30.12 -5.67
C GLU A 40 -8.67 30.50 -6.43
N ASP A 41 -9.63 31.09 -5.69
CA ASP A 41 -10.98 31.42 -6.12
C ASP A 41 -11.71 30.29 -6.91
N ASN A 42 -11.60 30.30 -8.24
CA ASN A 42 -12.23 29.36 -9.17
C ASN A 42 -11.25 28.45 -9.93
N VAL A 43 -9.93 28.56 -9.69
CA VAL A 43 -8.91 27.76 -10.37
C VAL A 43 -8.35 26.71 -9.41
N LEU A 44 -8.39 25.45 -9.84
CA LEU A 44 -7.81 24.30 -9.15
C LEU A 44 -6.45 23.96 -9.74
N THR A 45 -5.38 24.40 -9.11
CA THR A 45 -4.02 24.07 -9.54
C THR A 45 -3.56 22.79 -8.83
N ILE A 46 -3.34 21.72 -9.61
CA ILE A 46 -2.87 20.43 -9.13
C ILE A 46 -1.38 20.28 -9.46
N GLU A 47 -0.52 20.39 -8.46
CA GLU A 47 0.93 20.27 -8.60
C GLU A 47 1.43 18.91 -8.11
N ALA A 48 2.32 18.27 -8.87
CA ALA A 48 3.00 17.05 -8.47
C ALA A 48 4.46 17.37 -8.08
N ILE A 49 4.73 17.42 -6.77
CA ILE A 49 6.07 17.70 -6.24
C ILE A 49 6.76 16.38 -5.84
N ARG A 50 8.02 16.21 -6.27
CA ARG A 50 8.89 15.13 -5.80
C ARG A 50 9.46 15.54 -4.45
N VAL A 51 8.98 14.89 -3.39
CA VAL A 51 9.41 15.16 -2.02
C VAL A 51 10.33 14.03 -1.57
N PRO A 52 11.58 14.31 -1.17
CA PRO A 52 12.46 13.29 -0.61
C PRO A 52 11.90 12.77 0.72
N HIS A 53 12.19 11.52 1.04
CA HIS A 53 11.69 10.92 2.27
C HIS A 53 12.54 11.40 3.47
N LYS A 54 11.89 11.99 4.48
CA LYS A 54 12.59 12.61 5.62
C LYS A 54 13.60 11.70 6.31
N ASN A 55 13.30 10.39 6.38
CA ASN A 55 14.09 9.40 7.09
C ASN A 55 14.80 8.41 6.14
N GLU A 56 15.29 8.87 4.99
CA GLU A 56 16.01 8.01 4.02
C GLU A 56 17.23 7.28 4.64
N HIS A 57 17.89 7.91 5.61
CA HIS A 57 19.06 7.35 6.28
C HIS A 57 18.72 6.20 7.24
N LEU A 58 17.48 6.10 7.72
CA LEU A 58 17.02 5.05 8.64
C LEU A 58 16.46 3.81 7.91
N LEU A 59 16.35 3.88 6.58
CA LEU A 59 15.81 2.78 5.79
C LEU A 59 16.78 1.61 5.76
N LEU A 60 16.24 0.40 5.95
CA LEU A 60 16.99 -0.85 5.82
C LEU A 60 17.50 -1.02 4.38
N LYS A 61 18.78 -0.67 4.16
CA LYS A 61 19.47 -0.91 2.89
C LYS A 61 20.08 -2.30 2.90
N SER A 62 19.56 -3.21 2.07
CA SER A 62 20.22 -4.49 1.83
C SER A 62 21.12 -4.38 0.59
N LYS A 63 22.38 -4.83 0.71
CA LYS A 63 23.32 -4.96 -0.41
C LYS A 63 23.26 -6.33 -1.09
N SER A 64 22.49 -7.26 -0.52
CA SER A 64 22.36 -8.65 -0.94
C SER A 64 21.09 -8.89 -1.76
N ASN A 65 21.05 -9.99 -2.52
CA ASN A 65 19.85 -10.45 -3.23
C ASN A 65 18.72 -10.95 -2.30
N ALA A 66 18.96 -11.01 -0.99
CA ALA A 66 17.96 -11.40 0.01
C ALA A 66 17.04 -10.24 0.39
N CYS A 67 15.88 -10.56 0.98
CA CYS A 67 14.94 -9.54 1.44
C CYS A 67 15.57 -8.63 2.51
N PRO A 68 15.17 -7.35 2.63
CA PRO A 68 15.77 -6.41 3.59
C PRO A 68 15.82 -6.93 5.04
N LEU A 69 14.75 -7.59 5.51
CA LEU A 69 14.72 -8.20 6.84
C LEU A 69 15.57 -9.46 6.95
N CYS A 70 15.60 -10.27 5.90
CA CYS A 70 16.39 -11.50 5.82
C CYS A 70 17.89 -11.20 5.83
N ALA A 71 18.30 -10.16 5.08
CA ALA A 71 19.67 -9.71 4.96
C ALA A 71 20.23 -9.15 6.28
N THR A 72 19.36 -8.53 7.09
CA THR A 72 19.76 -7.93 8.37
C THR A 72 19.73 -8.95 9.52
N GLY A 73 19.06 -10.10 9.35
CA GLY A 73 18.98 -11.15 10.37
C GLY A 73 18.27 -10.73 11.67
N LEU A 74 17.48 -9.65 11.63
CA LEU A 74 16.81 -9.11 12.80
C LEU A 74 15.58 -9.94 13.17
N ASP A 75 15.43 -10.23 14.46
CA ASP A 75 14.18 -10.74 15.02
C ASP A 75 13.26 -9.57 15.39
N VAL A 76 12.19 -9.38 14.61
CA VAL A 76 11.29 -8.23 14.74
C VAL A 76 10.11 -8.59 15.64
N LYS A 77 9.91 -7.81 16.71
CA LYS A 77 8.76 -7.93 17.61
C LYS A 77 7.70 -6.87 17.29
N HIS A 78 6.49 -7.06 17.82
CA HIS A 78 5.38 -6.12 17.65
C HIS A 78 5.60 -4.80 18.41
N THR A 79 6.56 -4.77 19.35
CA THR A 79 7.00 -3.59 20.09
C THR A 79 7.89 -2.67 19.26
N ASP A 80 8.51 -3.17 18.20
CA ASP A 80 9.54 -2.46 17.43
C ASP A 80 8.90 -1.53 16.39
N VAL A 81 8.22 -0.51 16.90
CA VAL A 81 7.44 0.45 16.11
C VAL A 81 8.28 1.13 15.03
N LEU A 82 9.56 1.42 15.30
CA LEU A 82 10.45 2.07 14.35
C LEU A 82 10.72 1.23 13.09
N ILE A 83 10.83 -0.10 13.24
CA ILE A 83 11.05 -1.01 12.12
C ILE A 83 9.73 -1.23 11.38
N LEU A 84 8.63 -1.45 12.11
CA LEU A 84 7.31 -1.66 11.50
C LEU A 84 6.84 -0.44 10.70
N ASN A 85 7.11 0.78 11.18
CA ASN A 85 6.75 2.03 10.48
C ASN A 85 7.37 2.16 9.09
N GLN A 86 8.49 1.50 8.81
CA GLN A 86 9.13 1.53 7.49
C GLN A 86 8.28 0.81 6.43
N PHE A 87 7.46 -0.14 6.84
CA PHE A 87 6.60 -0.93 5.96
C PHE A 87 5.14 -0.43 5.91
N LEU A 88 4.86 0.70 6.57
CA LEU A 88 3.53 1.29 6.66
C LEU A 88 3.44 2.59 5.86
N ARG A 89 2.22 2.91 5.40
CA ARG A 89 1.85 4.26 4.96
C ARG A 89 1.62 5.14 6.18
N LYS A 90 1.54 6.46 5.95
CA LYS A 90 1.15 7.46 6.98
C LYS A 90 -0.17 7.10 7.69
N ASN A 91 -1.09 6.43 6.99
CA ASN A 91 -2.40 6.02 7.53
C ASN A 91 -2.34 4.72 8.35
N GLY A 92 -1.17 4.11 8.52
CA GLY A 92 -1.00 2.82 9.19
C GLY A 92 -1.44 1.61 8.35
N THR A 93 -1.66 1.78 7.05
CA THR A 93 -1.90 0.67 6.12
C THR A 93 -0.59 0.06 5.63
N MET A 94 -0.57 -1.26 5.51
CA MET A 94 0.61 -2.03 5.11
C MET A 94 0.95 -1.80 3.61
N LEU A 95 2.23 -1.55 3.30
CA LEU A 95 2.71 -1.31 1.94
C LEU A 95 2.76 -2.63 1.12
N PRO A 96 2.33 -2.61 -0.16
CA PRO A 96 2.29 -3.83 -0.96
C PRO A 96 3.70 -4.42 -1.16
N ARG A 97 3.79 -5.75 -1.28
CA ARG A 97 5.06 -6.50 -1.41
C ARG A 97 6.00 -5.98 -2.50
N ARG A 98 5.44 -5.54 -3.62
CA ARG A 98 6.19 -4.97 -4.76
C ARG A 98 6.95 -3.68 -4.42
N VAL A 99 6.54 -2.98 -3.36
CA VAL A 99 7.17 -1.76 -2.86
C VAL A 99 8.10 -2.07 -1.69
N THR A 100 7.71 -2.96 -0.78
CA THR A 100 8.52 -3.30 0.40
C THR A 100 9.73 -4.17 0.08
N GLY A 101 9.69 -4.94 -1.01
CA GLY A 101 10.79 -5.84 -1.38
C GLY A 101 10.97 -7.04 -0.44
N LEU A 102 9.96 -7.35 0.39
CA LEU A 102 10.02 -8.48 1.31
C LEU A 102 9.67 -9.81 0.64
N CYS A 103 10.26 -10.90 1.13
CA CYS A 103 9.80 -12.27 0.83
C CYS A 103 8.35 -12.46 1.29
N MET A 104 7.61 -13.38 0.66
CA MET A 104 6.22 -13.66 1.01
C MET A 104 6.05 -13.98 2.51
N MET A 105 6.94 -14.83 3.03
CA MET A 105 6.93 -15.23 4.45
C MET A 105 7.11 -14.03 5.38
N GLN A 106 8.06 -13.14 5.06
CA GLN A 106 8.33 -11.97 5.89
C GLN A 106 7.21 -10.93 5.78
N GLN A 107 6.62 -10.76 4.60
CA GLN A 107 5.46 -9.89 4.41
C GLN A 107 4.28 -10.34 5.30
N ASN A 108 4.00 -11.65 5.36
CA ASN A 108 2.93 -12.19 6.19
C ASN A 108 3.24 -12.00 7.68
N LYS A 109 4.48 -12.28 8.12
CA LYS A 109 4.92 -12.05 9.50
C LYS A 109 4.75 -10.59 9.92
N VAL A 110 5.25 -9.65 9.12
CA VAL A 110 5.13 -8.20 9.38
C VAL A 110 3.65 -7.79 9.43
N THR A 111 2.80 -8.32 8.56
CA THR A 111 1.35 -8.02 8.57
C THR A 111 0.69 -8.42 9.90
N ILE A 112 1.04 -9.58 10.44
CA ILE A 112 0.55 -10.05 11.74
C ILE A 112 1.08 -9.16 12.86
N LEU A 113 2.39 -8.87 12.87
CA LEU A 113 3.02 -8.01 13.87
C LEU A 113 2.42 -6.59 13.89
N VAL A 114 2.15 -6.01 12.73
CA VAL A 114 1.46 -4.71 12.61
C VAL A 114 0.06 -4.79 13.20
N THR A 115 -0.67 -5.88 12.93
CA THR A 115 -2.02 -6.06 13.45
C THR A 115 -2.01 -6.19 14.99
N MET A 116 -1.02 -6.91 15.53
CA MET A 116 -0.79 -7.01 16.98
C MET A 116 -0.43 -5.64 17.57
N ALA A 117 0.53 -4.92 16.97
CA ALA A 117 0.96 -3.59 17.42
C ALA A 117 -0.19 -2.57 17.41
N LYS A 118 -1.08 -2.66 16.42
CA LYS A 118 -2.29 -1.84 16.33
C LYS A 118 -3.27 -2.14 17.46
N ARG A 119 -3.49 -3.43 17.77
CA ARG A 119 -4.35 -3.86 18.89
C ARG A 119 -3.75 -3.49 20.25
N ALA A 120 -2.43 -3.51 20.36
CA ALA A 120 -1.71 -3.11 21.58
C ALA A 120 -1.65 -1.59 21.80
N GLY A 121 -2.09 -0.78 20.83
CA GLY A 121 -2.03 0.68 20.92
C GLY A 121 -0.65 1.28 20.68
N SER A 122 0.36 0.48 20.29
CA SER A 122 1.72 0.97 20.02
C SER A 122 1.83 1.80 18.73
N LEU A 123 0.87 1.67 17.81
CA LEU A 123 0.78 2.43 16.56
C LEU A 123 -0.34 3.48 16.64
N ILE A 124 -0.01 4.66 17.16
CA ILE A 124 -0.96 5.73 17.51
C ILE A 124 -1.49 6.53 16.29
N TYR A 125 -0.89 6.38 15.10
CA TYR A 125 -1.22 7.21 13.93
C TYR A 125 -2.66 7.06 13.39
N MET A 126 -3.44 6.09 13.87
CA MET A 126 -4.87 5.99 13.55
C MET A 126 -5.77 6.93 14.35
N TYR A 127 -5.34 7.43 15.52
CA TYR A 127 -6.21 8.23 16.40
C TYR A 127 -6.21 9.73 16.07
N ILE A 128 -5.16 10.25 15.45
CA ILE A 128 -5.04 11.70 15.16
C ILE A 128 -6.02 12.18 14.07
N TYR A 129 -6.31 11.35 13.05
CA TYR A 129 -7.28 11.71 12.00
C TYR A 129 -8.73 11.63 12.44
N LEU A 130 -9.03 10.87 13.51
CA LEU A 130 -10.39 10.78 14.06
C LEU A 130 -10.71 11.99 14.96
N TYR A 131 -9.71 12.53 15.68
CA TYR A 131 -9.86 13.72 16.52
C TYR A 131 -9.80 15.06 15.76
N MET A 132 -9.34 15.09 14.51
CA MET A 132 -9.40 16.29 13.65
C MET A 132 -10.69 16.38 12.81
N LEU A 133 -11.60 15.41 12.95
CA LEU A 133 -12.85 15.32 12.19
C LEU A 133 -14.10 15.34 13.09
N ILE A 134 -13.93 15.55 14.41
CA ILE A 134 -14.96 15.85 15.41
C ILE A 134 -14.66 17.24 15.94
#